data_AF-A0A1P8WZM3-F1
#
_entry.id   AF-A0A1P8WZM3-F1
#
_cell.length_a   1.000
_cell.length_b   1.000
_cell.length_c   1.000
_cell.angle_alpha   90.00
_cell.angle_beta   90.00
_cell.angle_gamma   90.00
#
_symmetry.space_group_name_H-M   'P 1'
#
loop_
_entity.id
_entity.type
_entity.pdbx_description
1 polymer ?
#
loop_
_entity_poly.entity_id
_entity_poly.type
_entity_poly.pdbx_seq_one_letter_code
_entity_poly.pdbx_strand_id
1 'polypeptide(L)'
;MSHPSNIVHCSGPTDPHALDGISRRHRSGDLDTLCPLCAGYGQWNTQIDLVSHRSIRHACPKCDGRGWIETGDDPVPSHDIAREPGGAPRWTVRLDPSDDRE
;
A
#
# COMPACT_ATOMS: atom_id res chain seq x y z
N MET A 1 14.09 -35.00 11.52
CA MET A 1 14.77 -33.88 10.82
C MET A 1 13.67 -33.02 10.23
N SER A 2 13.56 -31.76 10.64
CA SER A 2 12.63 -30.80 10.01
C SER A 2 13.09 -30.55 8.58
N HIS A 3 12.22 -30.80 7.60
CA HIS A 3 12.51 -30.43 6.21
C HIS A 3 12.86 -28.93 6.15
N PRO A 4 13.83 -28.52 5.31
CA PRO A 4 14.08 -27.11 5.07
C PRO A 4 12.77 -26.44 4.65
N SER A 5 12.42 -25.39 5.36
CA SER A 5 11.21 -24.63 5.12
C SER A 5 11.36 -23.88 3.80
N ASN A 6 10.53 -24.19 2.80
CA ASN A 6 10.49 -23.47 1.51
C ASN A 6 9.73 -22.14 1.62
N ILE A 7 9.70 -21.58 2.83
CA ILE A 7 9.02 -20.36 3.18
C ILE A 7 9.98 -19.21 2.96
N VAL A 8 9.63 -18.32 2.04
CA VAL A 8 10.30 -17.03 1.86
C VAL A 8 9.57 -15.99 2.69
N HIS A 9 10.33 -15.20 3.44
CA HIS A 9 9.85 -14.01 4.12
C HIS A 9 10.23 -12.80 3.29
N CYS A 10 9.26 -11.95 2.98
CA CYS A 10 9.53 -10.68 2.32
C CYS A 10 9.44 -9.54 3.36
N SER A 11 10.34 -8.59 3.21
CA SER A 11 10.40 -7.33 3.95
C SER A 11 9.52 -6.24 3.32
N GLY A 12 9.25 -6.34 2.01
CA GLY A 12 8.45 -5.34 1.31
C GLY A 12 7.99 -5.76 -0.09
N PRO A 13 7.18 -4.91 -0.75
CA PRO A 13 6.59 -5.19 -2.06
C PRO A 13 7.61 -5.23 -3.20
N THR A 14 8.84 -4.77 -2.97
CA THR A 14 9.95 -4.80 -3.93
C THR A 14 10.74 -6.11 -3.92
N ASP A 15 10.48 -7.00 -2.96
CA ASP A 15 11.21 -8.26 -2.89
C ASP A 15 10.80 -9.20 -4.03
N PRO A 16 11.71 -10.08 -4.52
CA PRO A 16 11.47 -10.88 -5.72
C PRO A 16 10.20 -11.74 -5.66
N HIS A 17 9.87 -12.29 -4.49
CA HIS A 17 8.72 -13.17 -4.26
C HIS A 17 7.51 -12.46 -3.64
N ALA A 18 7.59 -11.13 -3.46
CA ALA A 18 6.56 -10.36 -2.78
C ALA A 18 5.25 -10.34 -3.56
N LEU A 19 5.29 -10.51 -4.88
CA LEU A 19 4.12 -10.38 -5.75
C LEU A 19 3.70 -11.71 -6.41
N ASP A 20 4.40 -12.80 -6.08
CA ASP A 20 4.13 -14.14 -6.62
C ASP A 20 2.71 -14.60 -6.28
N GLY A 21 1.96 -15.03 -7.30
CA GLY A 21 0.58 -15.49 -7.14
C GLY A 21 -0.42 -14.41 -6.73
N ILE A 22 -0.06 -13.13 -6.84
CA ILE A 22 -0.95 -12.00 -6.62
C ILE A 22 -1.30 -11.40 -7.98
N SER A 23 -2.59 -11.25 -8.29
CA SER A 23 -3.02 -10.56 -9.50
C SER A 23 -3.04 -9.05 -9.29
N ARG A 24 -2.66 -8.29 -10.33
CA ARG A 24 -2.84 -6.84 -10.35
C ARG A 24 -4.32 -6.48 -10.18
N ARG A 25 -4.59 -5.43 -9.42
CA ARG A 25 -5.94 -4.94 -9.16
C ARG A 25 -6.48 -4.17 -10.36
N HIS A 26 -7.80 -4.28 -10.58
CA HIS A 26 -8.49 -3.48 -11.59
C HIS A 26 -8.42 -2.00 -11.22
N ARG A 27 -8.32 -1.14 -12.24
CA ARG A 27 -8.33 0.31 -12.07
C ARG A 27 -9.71 0.76 -11.57
N SER A 28 -9.73 1.64 -10.57
CA SER A 28 -10.94 2.14 -9.92
C SER A 28 -11.41 3.50 -10.44
N GLY A 29 -10.49 4.42 -10.72
CA GLY A 29 -10.78 5.81 -11.07
C GLY A 29 -10.24 6.26 -12.41
N ASP A 30 -10.73 7.40 -12.90
CA ASP A 30 -10.38 7.97 -14.21
C ASP A 30 -9.05 8.72 -14.23
N LEU A 31 -8.56 9.14 -13.06
CA LEU A 31 -7.26 9.80 -12.87
C LEU A 31 -6.26 8.94 -12.09
N ASP A 32 -6.59 7.67 -11.87
CA ASP A 32 -5.75 6.73 -11.13
C ASP A 32 -4.53 6.32 -11.96
N THR A 33 -3.34 6.33 -11.34
CA THR A 33 -2.12 5.71 -11.85
C THR A 33 -1.66 4.55 -10.96
N LEU A 34 -0.75 3.71 -11.47
CA LEU A 34 -0.24 2.57 -10.72
C LEU A 34 0.57 3.07 -9.53
N CYS A 35 0.31 2.49 -8.36
CA CYS A 35 1.13 2.75 -7.18
C CYS A 35 2.60 2.43 -7.50
N PRO A 36 3.55 3.37 -7.33
CA PRO A 36 4.96 3.14 -7.69
C PRO A 36 5.63 2.12 -6.77
N LEU A 37 5.08 1.91 -5.56
CA LEU A 37 5.63 0.98 -4.58
C LEU A 37 5.20 -0.47 -4.85
N CYS A 38 3.91 -0.68 -5.14
CA CYS A 38 3.36 -2.03 -5.35
C CYS A 38 3.00 -2.33 -6.80
N ALA A 39 3.27 -1.44 -7.75
CA ALA A 39 3.05 -1.58 -9.19
C ALA A 39 1.63 -2.04 -9.61
N GLY A 40 0.59 -1.69 -8.84
CA GLY A 40 -0.79 -2.09 -9.14
C GLY A 40 -1.30 -3.33 -8.39
N TYR A 41 -0.49 -3.96 -7.55
CA TYR A 41 -0.90 -5.18 -6.86
C TYR A 41 -1.73 -4.88 -5.61
N GLY A 42 -1.55 -3.71 -5.01
CA GLY A 42 -2.27 -3.25 -3.81
C GLY A 42 -1.88 -3.99 -2.53
N GLN A 43 -1.28 -5.17 -2.64
CA GLN A 43 -0.86 -6.03 -1.53
C GLN A 43 0.39 -6.80 -1.96
N TRP A 44 1.10 -7.35 -0.97
CA TRP A 44 2.31 -8.15 -1.19
C TRP A 44 2.40 -9.26 -0.14
N ASN A 45 3.14 -10.33 -0.44
CA ASN A 45 3.35 -11.48 0.43
C ASN A 45 4.37 -11.11 1.52
N THR A 46 4.01 -11.12 2.79
CA THR A 46 5.01 -11.09 3.89
C THR A 46 5.66 -12.44 4.09
N GLN A 47 4.95 -13.51 3.69
CA GLN A 47 5.41 -14.88 3.75
C GLN A 47 4.80 -15.66 2.58
N ILE A 48 5.59 -16.48 1.88
CA ILE A 48 5.10 -17.39 0.84
C ILE A 48 5.83 -18.72 0.88
N ASP A 49 5.07 -19.82 0.85
CA ASP A 49 5.60 -21.15 0.59
C ASP A 49 5.67 -21.38 -0.92
N LEU A 50 6.89 -21.52 -1.45
CA LEU A 50 7.13 -21.69 -2.88
C LEU A 50 6.64 -23.04 -3.44
N VAL A 51 6.35 -24.03 -2.59
CA VAL A 51 5.85 -25.34 -3.03
C VAL A 51 4.32 -25.34 -3.11
N SER A 52 3.65 -24.89 -2.05
CA SER A 52 2.19 -24.90 -1.98
C SER A 52 1.54 -23.61 -2.50
N HIS A 53 2.33 -22.56 -2.74
CA HIS A 53 1.88 -21.22 -3.11
C HIS A 53 0.95 -20.57 -2.07
N ARG A 54 0.89 -21.13 -0.84
CA ARG A 54 0.19 -20.51 0.28
C ARG A 54 0.99 -19.30 0.76
N SER A 55 0.30 -18.19 1.02
CA SER A 55 0.93 -16.93 1.42
C SER A 55 0.18 -16.23 2.54
N ILE A 56 0.93 -15.46 3.32
CA ILE A 56 0.40 -14.40 4.19
C ILE A 56 0.67 -13.08 3.49
N ARG A 57 -0.35 -12.23 3.41
CA ARG A 57 -0.31 -10.99 2.62
C ARG A 57 -0.55 -9.78 3.51
N HIS A 58 0.08 -8.67 3.14
CA HIS A 58 -0.12 -7.37 3.75
C HIS A 58 -0.60 -6.37 2.69
N ALA A 59 -1.55 -5.50 3.05
CA ALA A 59 -1.94 -4.38 2.21
C ALA A 59 -0.77 -3.42 2.03
N CYS A 60 -0.57 -2.89 0.82
CA CYS A 60 0.44 -1.88 0.58
C CYS A 60 0.12 -0.63 1.41
N PRO A 61 1.05 -0.12 2.25
CA PRO A 61 0.78 1.03 3.10
C PRO A 61 0.68 2.35 2.29
N LYS A 62 1.31 2.43 1.11
CA LYS A 62 1.25 3.62 0.26
C LYS A 62 -0.16 3.84 -0.31
N CYS A 63 -0.69 2.85 -1.02
CA CYS A 63 -2.00 2.95 -1.67
C CYS A 63 -3.14 2.34 -0.84
N ASP A 64 -2.88 1.98 0.42
CA ASP A 64 -3.83 1.37 1.35
C ASP A 64 -4.66 0.23 0.70
N GLY A 65 -3.97 -0.75 0.11
CA GLY A 65 -4.64 -1.91 -0.49
C GLY A 65 -5.19 -1.73 -1.91
N ARG A 66 -5.33 -0.50 -2.41
CA ARG A 66 -6.01 -0.21 -3.69
C ARG A 66 -5.23 -0.65 -4.92
N GLY A 67 -3.89 -0.53 -4.87
CA GLY A 67 -2.99 -0.74 -6.01
C GLY A 67 -2.83 0.49 -6.90
N TRP A 68 -3.72 1.45 -6.75
CA TRP A 68 -3.77 2.68 -7.53
C TRP A 68 -3.72 3.89 -6.60
N ILE A 69 -3.24 4.98 -7.16
CA ILE A 69 -3.14 6.28 -6.50
C ILE A 69 -3.85 7.32 -7.36
N GLU A 70 -4.61 8.20 -6.72
CA GLU A 70 -5.32 9.27 -7.38
C GLU A 70 -4.31 10.38 -7.71
N THR A 71 -4.15 10.67 -9.00
CA THR A 71 -3.19 11.67 -9.46
C THR A 71 -3.89 12.93 -9.94
N GLY A 72 -3.32 14.10 -9.63
CA GLY A 72 -3.89 15.39 -10.01
C GLY A 72 -3.43 16.51 -9.08
N ASP A 73 -3.82 17.74 -9.43
CA ASP A 73 -3.68 18.90 -8.55
C ASP A 73 -4.90 19.08 -7.62
N ASP A 74 -5.87 18.17 -7.71
CA ASP A 74 -7.04 18.21 -6.85
C ASP A 74 -6.62 18.00 -5.37
N PRO A 75 -7.13 18.84 -4.45
CA PRO A 75 -6.80 18.70 -3.04
C PRO A 75 -7.32 17.38 -2.46
N VAL A 76 -6.44 16.61 -1.81
CA VAL A 76 -6.81 15.35 -1.14
C VAL A 76 -6.98 15.56 0.38
N PRO A 77 -7.93 14.85 1.01
CA PRO A 77 -8.16 14.95 2.45
C PRO A 77 -7.04 14.26 3.25
N SER A 78 -6.27 15.06 3.98
CA SER A 78 -5.21 14.66 4.89
C SER A 78 -5.67 14.81 6.34
N HIS A 79 -5.65 13.73 7.11
CA HIS A 79 -6.08 13.74 8.51
C HIS A 79 -4.95 14.31 9.39
N ASP A 80 -5.25 15.36 10.15
CA ASP A 80 -4.29 16.05 11.01
C ASP A 80 -4.92 16.37 12.38
N ILE A 81 -4.10 16.79 13.34
CA ILE A 81 -4.54 17.24 14.66
C ILE A 81 -4.11 18.69 14.86
N ALA A 82 -5.09 19.59 14.84
CA ALA A 82 -4.86 21.00 15.11
C ALA A 82 -5.06 21.31 16.60
N ARG A 83 -4.24 22.24 17.10
CA ARG A 83 -4.45 22.90 18.40
C ARG A 83 -4.60 24.39 18.17
N GLU A 84 -5.70 24.95 18.67
CA GLU A 84 -5.79 26.39 18.86
C GLU A 84 -4.88 26.82 20.02
N PRO A 85 -4.35 28.06 20.03
CA PRO A 85 -3.55 28.55 21.15
C PRO A 85 -4.32 28.44 22.47
N GLY A 86 -3.86 27.56 23.36
CA GLY A 86 -4.50 27.28 24.66
C GLY A 86 -5.64 26.25 24.63
N GLY A 87 -6.01 25.72 23.46
CA GLY A 87 -7.10 24.75 23.28
C GLY A 87 -6.67 23.27 23.37
N ALA A 88 -7.66 22.39 23.50
CA ALA A 88 -7.47 20.94 23.40
C ALA A 88 -7.20 20.51 21.94
N PRO A 89 -6.44 19.43 21.70
CA PRO A 89 -6.23 18.91 20.35
C PRO A 89 -7.54 18.45 19.73
N ARG A 90 -7.76 18.79 18.44
CA ARG A 90 -8.94 18.40 17.67
C ARG A 90 -8.52 17.78 16.34
N TRP A 91 -9.18 16.66 15.99
CA TRP A 91 -9.08 16.07 14.66
C TRP A 91 -9.60 17.04 13.60
N THR A 92 -8.81 17.24 12.56
CA THR A 92 -9.12 18.10 11.42
C THR A 92 -8.78 17.38 10.13
N VAL A 93 -9.48 17.72 9.06
CA VAL A 93 -9.13 17.28 7.70
C VAL A 93 -8.58 18.50 6.98
N ARG A 94 -7.30 18.43 6.62
CA ARG A 94 -6.65 19.41 5.75
C ARG A 94 -6.79 18.96 4.31
N LEU A 95 -6.82 19.93 3.41
CA LEU A 95 -6.74 19.69 1.99
C LEU A 95 -5.30 19.98 1.58
N ASP A 96 -4.52 18.92 1.38
CA ASP A 96 -3.13 19.02 0.96
C ASP A 96 -3.01 18.53 -0.50
N PRO A 97 -2.01 18.98 -1.26
CA PRO A 97 -1.71 18.39 -2.55
C PRO A 97 -1.40 16.90 -2.37
N SER A 98 -1.82 16.07 -3.33
CA SER A 98 -1.50 14.65 -3.32
C SER A 98 0.01 14.44 -3.21
N ASP A 99 0.45 13.59 -2.29
CA ASP A 99 1.87 13.19 -2.12
C ASP A 99 2.30 12.15 -3.18
N ASP A 100 1.37 11.79 -4.06
CA ASP A 100 1.59 10.98 -5.26
C ASP A 100 2.15 11.76 -6.45
N ARG A 101 2.52 13.04 -6.25
CA ARG A 101 3.28 13.82 -7.23
C ARG A 101 4.67 13.21 -7.42
N GLU A 102 5.01 12.86 -8.67
CA GLU A 102 6.39 12.59 -9.10
C GLU A 102 7.28 13.84 -9.02
#